data_AF-A0AAD8ZSF5-F1
#
_entry.id   AF-A0AAD8ZSF5-F1
#
_cell.length_a   1.000
_cell.length_b   1.000
_cell.length_c   1.000
_cell.angle_alpha   90.00
_cell.angle_beta   90.00
_cell.angle_gamma   90.00
#
_symmetry.space_group_name_H-M   'P 1'
#
loop_
_entity.id
_entity.type
_entity.pdbx_description
1 polymer ?
#
loop_
_entity_poly.entity_id
_entity_poly.type
_entity_poly.pdbx_seq_one_letter_code
_entity_poly.pdbx_strand_id
1 'polypeptide(L)'
;MPLLATSIRSPGADKQVTVLQEYEDLLQVFSPTKATLLPSHREGDCAISLKEGKVPPRGWVENWFQHVYMPLRKLGQAYINEVLKEYLGRSVISYIDNILIYSSSWNQHMLDVQAVLQSLLRNHLYCKAEK
;
A
#
# COMPACT_ATOMS: atom_id res chain seq x y z
N MET A 1 36.16 21.52 13.12
CA MET A 1 35.26 21.92 12.01
C MET A 1 34.19 20.85 11.86
N PRO A 2 32.97 21.02 12.41
CA PRO A 2 31.89 20.05 12.24
C PRO A 2 31.10 20.33 10.95
N LEU A 3 30.79 19.28 10.20
CA LEU A 3 29.98 19.34 8.98
C LEU A 3 28.51 19.59 9.35
N LEU A 4 27.92 20.69 8.87
CA LEU A 4 26.50 20.99 9.01
C LEU A 4 25.68 20.04 8.13
N ALA A 5 24.75 19.31 8.75
CA ALA A 5 23.75 18.52 8.05
C ALA A 5 22.84 19.46 7.24
N THR A 6 22.89 19.37 5.91
CA THR A 6 21.93 20.06 5.04
C THR A 6 20.59 19.33 5.11
N SER A 7 19.66 19.91 5.88
CA SER A 7 18.25 19.56 5.77
C SER A 7 17.76 19.97 4.39
N ILE A 8 17.73 19.00 3.47
CA ILE A 8 17.04 19.15 2.17
C ILE A 8 15.55 19.15 2.49
N ARG A 9 14.98 20.35 2.68
CA ARG A 9 13.54 20.53 2.63
C ARG A 9 13.13 20.43 1.16
N SER A 10 12.42 19.36 0.80
CA SER A 10 11.75 19.26 -0.48
C SER A 10 10.73 20.40 -0.62
N PRO A 11 10.84 21.28 -1.62
CA PRO A 11 9.87 22.34 -1.82
C PRO A 11 8.61 21.74 -2.45
N GLY A 12 7.50 21.75 -1.70
CA GLY A 12 6.14 21.55 -2.22
C GLY A 12 5.50 20.21 -1.89
N ALA A 13 5.25 19.93 -0.60
CA ALA A 13 4.37 18.85 -0.15
C ALA A 13 2.98 19.39 0.18
N ASP A 14 2.29 19.90 -0.84
CA ASP A 14 0.84 20.08 -0.83
C ASP A 14 0.37 20.13 -2.28
N LYS A 15 0.29 18.96 -2.90
CA LYS A 15 -0.45 18.81 -4.15
C LYS A 15 -1.41 17.65 -3.99
N GLN A 16 -2.57 17.98 -3.43
CA GLN A 16 -3.79 17.18 -3.47
C GLN A 16 -3.90 16.44 -4.81
N VAL A 17 -4.19 15.16 -4.74
CA VAL A 17 -4.53 14.35 -5.91
C VAL A 17 -5.87 14.87 -6.40
N THR A 18 -5.89 15.46 -7.59
CA THR A 18 -7.13 15.87 -8.27
C THR A 18 -7.80 14.61 -8.78
N VAL A 19 -8.35 13.79 -7.87
CA VAL A 19 -9.28 12.73 -8.25
C VAL A 19 -10.48 13.46 -8.84
N LEU A 20 -10.92 13.07 -10.04
CA LEU A 20 -12.05 13.69 -10.74
C LEU A 20 -13.26 13.83 -9.79
N GLN A 21 -14.02 14.93 -9.93
CA GLN A 21 -15.18 15.27 -9.08
C GLN A 21 -16.19 14.10 -8.92
N GLU A 22 -16.19 13.16 -9.87
CA GLU A 22 -17.05 11.97 -9.93
C GLU A 22 -16.68 10.87 -8.91
N TYR A 23 -15.56 10.99 -8.19
CA TYR A 23 -15.10 10.00 -7.19
C TYR A 23 -15.07 10.53 -5.76
N GLU A 24 -15.78 11.62 -5.49
CA GLU A 24 -15.77 12.29 -4.18
C GLU A 24 -16.19 11.34 -3.04
N ASP A 25 -17.12 10.42 -3.31
CA ASP A 25 -17.59 9.38 -2.38
C ASP A 25 -16.52 8.31 -2.06
N LEU A 26 -15.54 8.15 -2.95
CA LEU A 26 -14.47 7.17 -2.86
C LEU A 26 -13.14 7.75 -2.38
N LEU A 27 -13.08 9.08 -2.15
CA LEU A 27 -11.91 9.74 -1.54
C LEU A 27 -11.49 9.11 -0.21
N GLN A 28 -12.43 8.51 0.52
CA GLN A 28 -12.14 7.82 1.79
C GLN A 28 -11.22 6.60 1.65
N VAL A 29 -11.11 6.02 0.44
CA VAL A 29 -10.14 4.95 0.15
C VAL A 29 -8.72 5.53 0.14
N PHE A 30 -8.56 6.78 -0.28
CA PHE A 30 -7.27 7.45 -0.36
C PHE A 30 -6.91 8.12 0.97
N SER A 31 -6.44 7.32 1.92
CA SER A 31 -5.99 7.82 3.22
C SER A 31 -4.56 7.36 3.51
N PRO A 32 -3.56 8.27 3.44
CA PRO A 32 -2.18 7.93 3.75
C PRO A 32 -2.02 7.37 5.17
N THR A 33 -2.75 7.95 6.13
CA THR A 33 -2.72 7.50 7.53
C THR A 33 -3.28 6.10 7.67
N LYS A 34 -4.45 5.79 7.09
CA LYS A 34 -5.05 4.45 7.19
C LYS A 34 -4.30 3.40 6.38
N ALA A 35 -3.73 3.77 5.23
CA ALA A 35 -2.89 2.88 4.41
C ALA A 35 -1.59 2.46 5.13
N THR A 36 -1.16 3.22 6.15
CA THR A 36 0.03 2.90 6.96
C THR A 36 -0.32 2.13 8.24
N LEU A 37 -1.60 2.03 8.59
CA LEU A 37 -2.02 1.28 9.77
C LEU A 37 -1.96 -0.22 9.46
N LEU A 38 -1.18 -0.94 10.26
CA LEU A 38 -1.28 -2.38 10.30
C LEU A 38 -2.68 -2.76 10.82
N PRO A 39 -3.28 -3.85 10.31
CA PRO A 39 -4.50 -4.41 10.89
C PRO A 39 -4.33 -4.64 12.38
N SER A 40 -5.41 -4.54 13.14
CA SER A 40 -5.38 -4.86 14.57
C SER A 40 -4.84 -6.28 14.78
N HIS A 41 -4.03 -6.43 15.84
CA HIS A 41 -3.38 -7.68 16.17
C HIS A 41 -4.35 -8.86 16.19
N ARG A 42 -3.97 -9.97 15.54
CA ARG A 42 -4.77 -11.20 15.49
C ARG A 42 -4.28 -12.18 16.54
N GLU A 43 -5.16 -13.08 16.99
CA GLU A 43 -4.72 -14.24 17.80
C GLU A 43 -3.70 -15.04 16.99
N GLY A 44 -2.44 -15.03 17.44
CA GLY A 44 -1.30 -15.64 16.74
C GLY A 44 -0.13 -14.69 16.42
N ASP A 45 -0.28 -13.39 16.67
CA ASP A 45 0.83 -12.45 16.49
C ASP A 45 1.92 -12.65 17.55
N CYS A 46 3.10 -13.11 17.13
CA CYS A 46 4.29 -13.21 17.98
C CYS A 46 5.02 -11.86 18.06
N ALA A 47 5.12 -11.29 19.26
CA ALA A 47 5.91 -10.09 19.50
C ALA A 47 7.43 -10.39 19.46
N ILE A 48 8.17 -9.72 18.59
CA ILE A 48 9.65 -9.76 18.59
C ILE A 48 10.14 -8.70 19.59
N SER A 49 10.48 -9.14 20.80
CA SER A 49 11.04 -8.26 21.82
C SER A 49 12.48 -7.88 21.46
N LEU A 50 12.70 -6.62 21.04
CA LEU A 50 14.04 -6.08 20.86
C LEU A 50 14.65 -5.79 22.24
N LYS A 51 15.72 -6.50 22.59
CA LYS A 51 16.48 -6.18 23.81
C LYS A 51 17.17 -4.83 23.65
N GLU A 52 16.89 -3.92 24.57
CA GLU A 52 17.40 -2.54 24.56
C GLU A 52 18.93 -2.51 24.41
N GLY A 53 19.43 -1.76 23.42
CA GLY A 53 20.86 -1.62 23.14
C GLY A 53 21.54 -2.71 22.30
N LYS A 54 20.82 -3.72 21.78
CA LYS A 54 21.39 -4.73 20.87
C LYS A 54 21.27 -4.31 19.40
N VAL A 55 22.40 -4.16 18.72
CA VAL A 55 22.46 -3.94 17.26
C VAL A 55 22.32 -5.30 16.56
N PRO A 56 21.46 -5.43 15.52
CA PRO A 56 21.31 -6.70 14.82
C PRO A 56 22.64 -7.16 14.20
N PRO A 57 23.01 -8.44 14.34
CA PRO A 57 24.20 -9.02 13.71
C PRO A 57 24.23 -8.79 12.19
N ARG A 58 25.43 -8.58 11.63
CA ARG A 58 25.65 -8.50 10.18
C ARG A 58 25.20 -9.81 9.53
N GLY A 59 24.29 -9.74 8.54
CA GLY A 59 23.65 -10.89 7.89
C GLY A 59 22.13 -11.03 8.18
N TRP A 60 21.60 -10.25 9.13
CA TRP A 60 20.18 -10.28 9.46
C TRP A 60 19.28 -9.75 8.35
N VAL A 61 19.75 -8.84 7.49
CA VAL A 61 18.93 -8.30 6.39
C VAL A 61 18.52 -9.40 5.41
N GLU A 62 19.44 -10.28 5.02
CA GLU A 62 19.13 -11.39 4.10
C GLU A 62 18.21 -12.41 4.77
N ASN A 63 18.51 -12.78 6.02
CA ASN A 63 17.71 -13.76 6.75
C ASN A 63 16.27 -13.24 7.01
N TRP A 64 16.12 -11.96 7.38
CA TRP A 64 14.83 -11.28 7.53
C TRP A 64 14.08 -11.15 6.20
N PHE A 65 14.80 -10.88 5.11
CA PHE A 65 14.21 -10.80 3.78
C PHE A 65 13.54 -12.13 3.42
N GLN A 66 14.22 -13.26 3.66
CA GLN A 66 13.69 -14.58 3.32
C GLN A 66 12.62 -15.11 4.29
N HIS A 67 12.77 -14.90 5.61
CA HIS A 67 11.91 -15.54 6.61
C HIS A 67 10.78 -14.66 7.14
N VAL A 68 10.83 -13.34 6.91
CA VAL A 68 9.80 -12.41 7.41
C VAL A 68 9.22 -11.59 6.26
N TYR A 69 10.05 -10.88 5.52
CA TYR A 69 9.58 -9.96 4.47
C TYR A 69 8.95 -10.70 3.28
N MET A 70 9.61 -11.73 2.75
CA MET A 70 9.09 -12.53 1.63
C MET A 70 7.74 -13.20 1.96
N PRO A 71 7.56 -13.87 3.12
CA PRO A 71 6.26 -14.39 3.53
C PRO A 71 5.19 -13.30 3.70
N LEU A 72 5.53 -12.18 4.33
CA LEU A 72 4.60 -11.06 4.52
C LEU A 72 4.13 -10.47 3.19
N ARG A 73 5.05 -10.29 2.23
CA ARG A 73 4.71 -9.84 0.88
C ARG A 73 3.82 -10.83 0.13
N LYS A 74 4.13 -12.13 0.22
CA LYS A 74 3.29 -13.17 -0.40
C LYS A 74 1.89 -13.16 0.18
N LEU A 75 1.76 -12.98 1.49
CA LEU A 75 0.47 -12.87 2.17
C LEU A 75 -0.31 -11.64 1.71
N GLY A 76 0.34 -10.47 1.64
CA GLY A 76 -0.27 -9.23 1.14
C GLY A 76 -0.75 -9.36 -0.31
N GLN A 77 0.11 -9.89 -1.19
CA GLN A 77 -0.24 -10.13 -2.58
C GLN A 77 -1.41 -11.11 -2.71
N ALA A 78 -1.41 -12.22 -1.95
CA ALA A 78 -2.51 -13.19 -1.97
C ALA A 78 -3.82 -12.55 -1.53
N TYR A 79 -3.79 -11.71 -0.50
CA TYR A 79 -4.97 -11.00 -0.03
C TYR A 79 -5.52 -10.02 -1.08
N ILE A 80 -4.66 -9.21 -1.69
CA ILE A 80 -5.05 -8.30 -2.79
C ILE A 80 -5.64 -9.11 -3.97
N ASN A 81 -5.03 -10.25 -4.28
CA ASN A 81 -5.51 -11.11 -5.37
C ASN A 81 -6.88 -11.71 -5.09
N GLU A 82 -7.20 -12.05 -3.85
CA GLU A 82 -8.53 -12.52 -3.47
C GLU A 82 -9.56 -11.37 -3.53
N VAL A 83 -9.23 -10.18 -3.02
CA VAL A 83 -10.14 -9.02 -3.03
C VAL A 83 -10.45 -8.52 -4.45
N LEU A 84 -9.46 -8.57 -5.35
CA LEU A 84 -9.58 -8.06 -6.72
C LEU A 84 -9.71 -9.17 -7.77
N LYS A 85 -9.94 -10.41 -7.34
CA LYS A 85 -9.98 -11.61 -8.19
C LYS A 85 -10.88 -11.46 -9.42
N GLU A 86 -12.01 -10.78 -9.26
CA GLU A 86 -13.00 -10.58 -10.33
C GLU A 86 -12.52 -9.64 -11.45
N TYR A 87 -11.54 -8.78 -11.13
CA TYR A 87 -10.99 -7.77 -12.03
C TYR A 87 -9.60 -8.15 -12.58
N LEU A 88 -8.88 -9.05 -11.90
CA LEU A 88 -7.55 -9.50 -12.30
C LEU A 88 -7.56 -10.13 -13.70
N GLY A 89 -6.63 -9.66 -14.55
CA GLY A 89 -6.46 -10.15 -15.93
C GLY A 89 -7.52 -9.66 -16.92
N ARG A 90 -8.48 -8.83 -16.47
CA ARG A 90 -9.49 -8.20 -17.33
C ARG A 90 -9.23 -6.71 -17.48
N SER A 91 -9.27 -6.00 -16.35
CA SER A 91 -9.06 -4.55 -16.26
C SER A 91 -8.08 -4.17 -15.15
N VAL A 92 -7.58 -5.13 -14.37
CA VAL A 92 -6.66 -4.90 -13.25
C VAL A 92 -5.44 -5.82 -13.32
N ILE A 93 -4.28 -5.25 -13.04
CA ILE A 93 -3.02 -5.95 -12.75
C ILE A 93 -2.58 -5.54 -11.35
N SER A 94 -2.28 -6.49 -10.48
CA SER A 94 -1.68 -6.23 -9.17
C SER A 94 -0.21 -6.65 -9.16
N TYR A 95 0.66 -5.79 -8.66
CA TYR A 95 2.06 -6.09 -8.39
C TYR A 95 2.45 -5.59 -7.01
N ILE A 96 2.47 -6.52 -6.07
CA ILE A 96 2.84 -6.37 -4.66
C ILE A 96 1.98 -5.30 -4.00
N ASP A 97 2.47 -4.07 -3.95
CA ASP A 97 1.79 -2.93 -3.31
C ASP A 97 1.09 -2.02 -4.33
N ASN A 98 1.26 -2.28 -5.64
CA ASN A 98 0.74 -1.45 -6.72
C ASN A 98 -0.43 -2.13 -7.44
N ILE A 99 -1.50 -1.37 -7.67
CA ILE A 99 -2.66 -1.80 -8.46
C ILE A 99 -2.70 -0.92 -9.71
N LEU A 100 -2.61 -1.55 -10.89
CA LEU A 100 -2.77 -0.90 -12.17
C LEU A 100 -4.16 -1.23 -12.73
N ILE A 101 -4.92 -0.20 -13.06
CA ILE A 101 -6.24 -0.31 -13.68
C ILE A 101 -6.11 0.15 -15.13
N TYR A 102 -6.61 -0.63 -16.08
CA TYR A 102 -6.53 -0.33 -17.51
C TYR A 102 -7.82 -0.72 -18.22
N SER A 103 -8.21 0.06 -19.22
CA SER A 103 -9.42 -0.19 -20.01
C SER A 103 -9.25 0.39 -21.42
N SER A 104 -10.05 -0.09 -22.37
CA SER A 104 -9.97 0.31 -23.78
C SER A 104 -10.69 1.64 -24.10
N SER A 105 -11.54 2.14 -23.20
CA SER A 105 -12.24 3.42 -23.35
C SER A 105 -12.28 4.17 -22.02
N TRP A 106 -12.41 5.50 -22.09
CA TRP A 106 -12.50 6.35 -20.91
C TRP A 106 -13.71 6.00 -20.02
N ASN A 107 -14.90 5.85 -20.62
CA ASN A 107 -16.11 5.50 -19.86
C ASN A 107 -15.98 4.15 -19.15
N GLN A 108 -15.41 3.14 -19.83
CA GLN A 108 -15.17 1.84 -19.19
C GLN A 108 -14.12 1.95 -18.08
N HIS A 109 -13.07 2.74 -18.30
CA HIS A 109 -12.06 3.01 -17.29
C HIS A 109 -12.67 3.63 -16.03
N MET A 110 -13.61 4.56 -16.19
CA MET A 110 -14.25 5.18 -15.04
C MET A 110 -15.06 4.18 -14.21
N LEU A 111 -15.81 3.29 -14.89
CA LEU A 111 -16.55 2.21 -14.23
C LEU A 111 -15.64 1.19 -13.55
N ASP A 112 -14.54 0.81 -14.21
CA ASP A 112 -13.57 -0.15 -13.67
C ASP A 112 -12.87 0.42 -12.42
N VAL A 113 -12.45 1.69 -12.46
CA VAL A 113 -11.86 2.39 -11.32
C VAL A 113 -12.84 2.44 -10.15
N GLN A 114 -14.10 2.82 -10.41
CA GLN A 114 -15.13 2.89 -9.38
C GLN A 114 -15.35 1.53 -8.72
N ALA A 115 -15.49 0.47 -9.53
CA ALA A 115 -15.72 -0.89 -9.03
C ALA A 115 -14.55 -1.40 -8.18
N VAL A 116 -13.32 -1.15 -8.62
CA VAL A 116 -12.10 -1.54 -7.88
C VAL A 116 -11.99 -0.80 -6.56
N LEU A 117 -12.16 0.52 -6.56
CA LEU A 117 -12.10 1.33 -5.34
C LEU A 117 -13.20 0.96 -4.33
N GLN A 118 -14.41 0.66 -4.82
CA GLN A 118 -15.48 0.14 -3.97
C GLN A 118 -15.15 -1.23 -3.38
N SER A 119 -14.53 -2.13 -4.14
CA SER A 119 -14.11 -3.44 -3.62
C SER A 119 -13.06 -3.29 -2.51
N LEU A 120 -12.06 -2.41 -2.72
CA LEU A 120 -11.05 -2.10 -1.70
C LEU A 120 -11.69 -1.57 -0.42
N LEU A 121 -12.61 -0.61 -0.55
CA LEU A 121 -13.31 -0.01 0.58
C LEU A 121 -14.13 -1.03 1.38
N ARG A 122 -14.89 -1.90 0.70
CA ARG A 122 -15.69 -2.96 1.33
C ARG A 122 -14.82 -3.95 2.12
N ASN A 123 -13.57 -4.12 1.71
CA ASN A 123 -12.59 -4.98 2.37
C ASN A 123 -11.65 -4.22 3.33
N HIS A 124 -11.98 -2.96 3.65
CA HIS A 124 -11.18 -2.10 4.54
C HIS A 124 -9.72 -1.92 4.09
N LEU A 125 -9.47 -1.97 2.78
CA LEU A 125 -8.18 -1.65 2.17
C LEU A 125 -8.17 -0.18 1.75
N TYR A 126 -7.05 0.49 2.03
CA TYR A 126 -6.85 1.90 1.76
C TYR A 126 -5.62 2.09 0.87
N CYS A 127 -5.74 3.00 -0.09
CA CYS A 127 -4.65 3.33 -1.00
C CYS A 127 -3.93 4.59 -0.51
N LYS A 128 -2.62 4.60 -0.68
CA LYS A 128 -1.86 5.85 -0.65
C LYS A 128 -1.87 6.39 -2.08
N ALA A 129 -2.44 7.57 -2.26
CA ALA A 129 -2.42 8.22 -3.56
C ALA A 129 -1.00 8.75 -3.80
N GLU A 130 -0.22 8.03 -4.61
CA GLU A 130 1.10 8.47 -5.07
C GLU A 130 0.97 9.02 -6.50
N LYS A 131 1.83 9.99 -6.82
CA LYS A 131 1.84 10.72 -8.10
C LYS A 131 2.91 10.19 -9.04
#